data_AF-A0A1C4TAV5-F1
#
_entry.id   AF-A0A1C4TAV5-F1
#
_cell.length_a   1.000
_cell.length_b   1.000
_cell.length_c   1.000
_cell.angle_alpha   90.00
_cell.angle_beta   90.00
_cell.angle_gamma   90.00
#
_symmetry.space_group_name_H-M   'P 1'
#
loop_
_entity.id
_entity.type
_entity.pdbx_description
1 polymer ?
#
loop_
_entity_poly.entity_id
_entity_poly.type
_entity_poly.pdbx_seq_one_letter_code
_entity_poly.pdbx_strand_id
1 'polypeptide(L)'
;MVHYKLHYACVACRVSFKRFPLDSGAPPCPNCGRALVCAGHDFAPPPRRDTDAWSAVAAVLGAGLRYEGLEPCGCGKRPRLPP
;
A
#
# COMPACT_ATOMS: atom_id res chain seq x y z
N MET A 1 12.01 -13.27 -13.41
CA MET A 1 11.33 -12.04 -13.01
C MET A 1 10.86 -12.22 -11.58
N VAL A 2 11.47 -11.53 -10.61
CA VAL A 2 11.05 -11.64 -9.20
C VAL A 2 9.70 -10.91 -9.06
N HIS A 3 8.62 -11.68 -8.95
CA HIS A 3 7.32 -11.11 -8.60
C HIS A 3 7.39 -10.77 -7.11
N TYR A 4 7.60 -9.51 -6.75
CA TYR A 4 7.49 -9.09 -5.37
C TYR A 4 6.02 -9.09 -4.96
N LYS A 5 5.73 -9.64 -3.78
CA LYS A 5 4.38 -9.57 -3.21
C LYS A 5 4.09 -8.11 -2.85
N LEU A 6 3.02 -7.58 -3.43
CA LEU A 6 2.50 -6.26 -3.08
C LEU A 6 1.48 -6.39 -1.96
N HIS A 7 1.38 -5.33 -1.17
CA HIS A 7 0.32 -5.19 -0.20
C HIS A 7 -0.89 -4.56 -0.89
N TYR A 8 -2.03 -5.18 -0.69
CA TYR A 8 -3.32 -4.75 -1.19
C TYR A 8 -4.24 -4.45 -0.01
N ALA A 9 -4.94 -3.31 -0.04
CA ALA A 9 -5.83 -2.88 1.03
C ALA A 9 -7.28 -2.81 0.54
N CYS A 10 -8.21 -3.22 1.40
CA CYS A 10 -9.62 -2.90 1.28
C CYS A 10 -9.99 -1.92 2.39
N VAL A 11 -10.19 -0.66 2.05
CA VAL A 11 -10.52 0.40 3.02
C VAL A 11 -11.91 0.20 3.63
N ALA A 12 -12.87 -0.32 2.87
CA ALA A 12 -14.23 -0.59 3.36
C ALA A 12 -14.24 -1.72 4.40
N CYS A 13 -13.51 -2.81 4.14
CA CYS A 13 -13.39 -3.92 5.08
C CYS A 13 -12.27 -3.70 6.10
N ARG A 14 -11.44 -2.65 5.98
CA ARG A 14 -10.33 -2.38 6.90
C ARG A 14 -9.40 -3.59 7.07
N VAL A 15 -9.03 -4.20 5.95
CA VAL A 15 -8.16 -5.39 5.86
C VAL A 15 -7.12 -5.23 4.77
N SER A 16 -6.00 -5.93 4.93
CA SER A 16 -4.91 -5.97 3.94
C SER A 16 -4.51 -7.39 3.60
N PHE A 17 -4.05 -7.61 2.37
CA PHE A 17 -3.58 -8.89 1.88
C PHE A 17 -2.27 -8.71 1.12
N LYS A 18 -1.30 -9.60 1.36
CA LYS A 18 -0.11 -9.70 0.49
C LYS A 18 -0.46 -10.60 -0.69
N ARG A 19 -0.42 -10.06 -1.91
CA ARG A 19 -0.72 -10.81 -3.14
C ARG A 19 0.26 -10.41 -4.24
N PHE A 20 0.44 -11.32 -5.19
CA PHE A 20 1.16 -10.98 -6.41
C PHE A 20 0.28 -10.10 -7.30
N PRO A 21 0.84 -9.10 -8.00
CA PRO A 21 0.12 -8.41 -9.05
C PRO A 21 -0.28 -9.44 -10.10
N LEU A 22 -1.57 -9.51 -10.45
CA LEU A 22 -2.02 -10.30 -11.58
C LEU A 22 -1.93 -9.43 -12.85
N ASP A 23 -1.59 -10.05 -13.98
CA ASP A 23 -1.64 -9.39 -15.29
C ASP A 23 -3.04 -8.83 -15.61
N SER A 24 -4.09 -9.45 -15.06
CA SER A 24 -5.50 -9.03 -15.21
C SER A 24 -5.94 -7.91 -14.25
N GLY A 25 -5.05 -7.36 -13.41
CA GLY A 25 -5.36 -6.24 -12.51
C GLY A 25 -5.46 -6.63 -11.02
N ALA A 26 -6.07 -5.73 -10.23
CA ALA A 26 -6.13 -5.91 -8.78
C ALA A 26 -7.15 -6.99 -8.37
N PRO A 27 -6.78 -7.95 -7.51
CA PRO A 27 -7.68 -9.02 -7.13
C PRO A 27 -8.84 -8.51 -6.25
N PRO A 28 -10.01 -9.17 -6.26
CA PRO A 28 -11.12 -8.79 -5.41
C PRO A 28 -10.85 -9.09 -3.93
N CYS A 29 -11.46 -8.30 -3.06
CA CYS A 29 -11.44 -8.51 -1.62
C CYS A 29 -12.25 -9.77 -1.29
N PRO A 30 -11.69 -10.74 -0.54
CA PRO A 30 -12.40 -11.97 -0.19
C PRO A 30 -13.57 -11.75 0.78
N ASN A 31 -13.70 -10.56 1.36
CA ASN A 31 -14.71 -10.25 2.37
C ASN A 31 -15.95 -9.56 1.76
N CYS A 32 -15.75 -8.59 0.85
CA CYS A 32 -16.84 -7.82 0.24
C CYS A 32 -16.89 -7.89 -1.30
N GLY A 33 -15.97 -8.59 -1.95
CA GLY A 33 -15.90 -8.70 -3.41
C GLY A 33 -15.41 -7.44 -4.15
N ARG A 34 -15.25 -6.29 -3.46
CA ARG A 34 -14.77 -5.05 -4.07
C ARG A 34 -13.31 -5.16 -4.51
N ALA A 35 -12.92 -4.39 -5.52
CA ALA A 35 -11.53 -4.31 -5.97
C ALA A 35 -10.61 -3.89 -4.82
N LEU A 36 -9.52 -4.63 -4.63
CA LEU A 36 -8.47 -4.22 -3.70
C LEU A 36 -7.64 -3.09 -4.31
N VAL A 37 -7.15 -2.18 -3.48
CA VAL A 37 -6.26 -1.10 -3.93
C VAL A 37 -4.81 -1.48 -3.61
N CYS A 38 -3.91 -1.30 -4.57
CA CYS A 38 -2.48 -1.50 -4.34
C CYS A 38 -1.97 -0.48 -3.33
N ALA A 39 -1.58 -0.93 -2.14
CA ALA A 39 -1.05 -0.09 -1.09
C ALA A 39 0.48 0.05 -1.14
N GLY A 40 1.18 -0.80 -1.89
CA GLY A 40 2.64 -0.72 -2.07
C GLY A 40 3.39 -1.86 -1.38
N HIS A 41 4.70 -1.74 -1.25
CA HIS A 41 5.56 -2.78 -0.66
C HIS A 41 5.68 -2.68 0.86
N ASP A 42 5.64 -1.46 1.41
CA ASP A 42 5.91 -1.17 2.82
C ASP A 42 4.64 -0.90 3.63
N PHE A 43 3.48 -1.28 3.10
CA PHE A 43 2.21 -1.00 3.77
C PHE A 43 2.06 -1.80 5.07
N ALA A 44 2.20 -1.10 6.19
CA ALA A 44 1.85 -1.59 7.51
C ALA A 44 0.35 -1.33 7.78
N PRO A 45 -0.51 -2.37 7.77
CA PRO A 45 -1.94 -2.18 7.99
C PRO A 45 -2.21 -1.72 9.43
N PRO A 46 -3.00 -0.66 9.63
CA PRO A 46 -3.43 -0.27 10.97
C PRO A 46 -4.40 -1.30 11.57
N PRO A 47 -4.63 -1.26 12.89
CA PRO A 47 -5.61 -2.14 13.55
C PRO A 47 -6.98 -1.99 12.88
N ARG A 48 -7.68 -3.11 12.63
CA ARG A 48 -8.99 -3.08 11.94
C ARG A 48 -10.01 -2.15 12.61
N ARG A 49 -9.95 -2.00 13.94
CA ARG A 49 -10.86 -1.13 14.71
C ARG A 49 -10.54 0.36 14.62
N ASP A 50 -9.34 0.72 14.18
CA ASP A 50 -8.84 2.10 14.15
C ASP A 50 -9.40 2.85 12.94
N THR A 51 -10.60 3.42 13.08
CA THR A 51 -11.31 4.08 11.97
C THR A 51 -10.60 5.32 11.46
N ASP A 52 -9.88 6.03 12.34
CA ASP A 52 -9.17 7.25 11.98
C ASP A 52 -7.95 6.92 11.10
N ALA A 53 -7.12 5.95 11.53
CA ALA A 53 -6.00 5.49 10.72
C ALA A 53 -6.46 4.91 9.37
N TRP A 54 -7.56 4.16 9.34
CA TRP A 54 -8.12 3.65 8.09
C TRP A 54 -8.68 4.76 7.19
N SER A 55 -9.13 5.89 7.74
CA SER A 55 -9.54 7.06 6.97
C SER A 55 -8.33 7.75 6.33
N ALA A 56 -7.21 7.86 7.04
CA ALA A 56 -5.95 8.34 6.47
C ALA A 56 -5.46 7.43 5.34
N VAL A 57 -5.50 6.11 5.52
CA VAL A 57 -5.17 5.14 4.44
C VAL A 57 -6.08 5.35 3.24
N ALA A 58 -7.38 5.57 3.43
CA ALA A 58 -8.30 5.83 2.34
C ALA A 58 -7.95 7.12 1.58
N ALA A 59 -7.55 8.18 2.27
CA ALA A 59 -7.11 9.43 1.64
C ALA A 59 -5.83 9.24 0.83
N VAL A 60 -4.81 8.57 1.39
CA VAL A 60 -3.54 8.30 0.70
C VAL A 60 -3.76 7.48 -0.58
N LEU A 61 -4.50 6.37 -0.47
CA LEU A 61 -4.79 5.51 -1.60
C LEU A 61 -5.72 6.20 -2.62
N GLY A 62 -6.65 7.03 -2.16
CA GLY A 62 -7.53 7.83 -3.00
C GLY A 62 -6.78 8.91 -3.79
N ALA A 63 -5.69 9.44 -3.25
CA ALA A 63 -4.77 10.34 -3.95
C ALA A 63 -3.85 9.60 -4.95
N GLY A 64 -3.96 8.28 -5.07
CA GLY A 64 -3.07 7.47 -5.91
C GLY A 64 -1.67 7.26 -5.34
N LEU A 65 -1.44 7.67 -4.09
CA LEU A 65 -0.18 7.46 -3.39
C LEU A 65 -0.10 6.04 -2.85
N ARG A 66 1.13 5.54 -2.74
CA ARG A 66 1.43 4.18 -2.28
C ARG A 66 2.51 4.23 -1.19
N TYR A 67 2.41 3.31 -0.25
CA TYR A 67 3.40 3.06 0.79
C TYR A 67 4.56 2.26 0.17
N GLU A 68 5.35 2.93 -0.65
CA GLU A 68 6.57 2.40 -1.24
C GLU A 68 7.76 2.90 -0.43
N GLY A 69 8.54 1.96 0.13
CA GLY A 69 9.61 2.27 1.08
C GLY A 69 10.86 2.94 0.49
N LEU A 70 10.84 3.44 -0.74
CA LEU A 70 11.97 4.17 -1.30
C LEU A 70 11.52 5.05 -2.46
N GLU A 71 11.89 6.34 -2.37
CA GLU A 71 11.69 7.34 -3.41
C GLU A 71 12.18 6.82 -4.78
N PRO A 72 11.38 6.90 -5.86
CA PRO A 72 11.86 6.58 -7.21
C PRO A 72 12.89 7.60 -7.72
N CYS A 73 12.93 8.81 -7.15
CA CYS A 73 13.95 9.84 -7.40
C CYS A 73 14.78 9.98 -6.11
N GLY A 74 16.04 9.54 -6.11
CA GLY A 74 16.99 9.74 -5.00
C GLY A 74 17.41 11.20 -4.76
N CYS A 75 16.53 12.14 -5.07
CA CYS A 75 16.78 13.56 -5.26
C CYS A 75 16.81 14.34 -3.93
N GLY A 76 16.65 13.64 -2.80
CA GLY A 76 16.58 14.21 -1.45
C GLY A 76 17.69 13.81 -0.46
N LYS A 77 18.66 12.96 -0.82
CA LYS A 77 19.75 12.61 0.11
C LYS A 77 21.07 13.24 -0.31
N ARG A 78 21.40 14.41 0.24
CA ARG A 78 22.81 14.82 0.31
C ARG A 78 23.44 14.09 1.50
N PRO A 79 24.33 13.10 1.29
CA PRO A 79 25.01 12.46 2.40
C PRO A 79 25.81 13.53 3.15
N ARG A 80 25.50 13.70 4.43
CA ARG A 80 26.26 14.58 5.32
C ARG A 80 27.46 13.77 5.79
N LEU A 81 28.58 13.92 5.11
CA LEU A 81 29.87 13.39 5.55
C LEU A 81 30.26 14.12 6.85
N PRO A 82 30.51 13.42 7.97
CA PRO A 82 31.21 14.03 9.10
C PRO A 82 32.68 14.32 8.72
N PRO A 83 33.32 15.34 9.33
CA PRO A 83 34.65 15.83 8.96
C PRO A 83 35.79 14.85 9.28
#